data_AF-A0A8K0QVW6-F1
#
_entry.id   AF-A0A8K0QVW6-F1
#
_cell.length_a   1.000
_cell.length_b   1.000
_cell.length_c   1.000
_cell.angle_alpha   90.00
_cell.angle_beta   90.00
_cell.angle_gamma   90.00
#
_symmetry.space_group_name_H-M   'P 1'
#
loop_
_entity.id
_entity.type
_entity.pdbx_description
1 polymer ?
#
loop_
_entity_poly.entity_id
_entity_poly.type
_entity_poly.pdbx_seq_one_letter_code
_entity_poly.pdbx_strand_id
1 'polypeptide(L)'
;MSSDSEDQPTPSSEADAPSAAYKLPKSDVHFAFGPQNWYWGRLGARWRFVRSNASDWSTFGVNEPYWVAFKHDTGVFMGGCDEDGDAKMTHTWNDGYTVKAGDVDSFVESRDAYIKLYHWLAEHVQKDVEKVRDVSISIGPKGSYFARCGTSHIAHALPKDLQKAIDESESPPVSVALGIKGAWILLKADGTRDWNLRHAYPTLASTDNLTNDSNKVVFAALTPYVEDGCFLVAEDGCCTLNNSFSDATEGKEFYRMVDSYMRMRARRDGSTFSHPAVINGVQRQVKITPSSGLQETRMDAWVAMLRARHQSINRKDLTIAGAITGGTGVAAKLAGFPTLKAGALAASTGIGCIIGMWLRGS
;
A
#
# COMPACT_ATOMS: atom_id res chain seq x y z
N MET A 1 -54.93 36.29 36.48
CA MET A 1 -54.55 36.09 35.07
C MET A 1 -53.21 36.78 34.89
N SER A 2 -52.13 36.04 35.13
CA SER A 2 -50.76 36.53 35.01
C SER A 2 -50.16 35.88 33.78
N SER A 3 -49.66 36.70 32.88
CA SER A 3 -49.00 36.30 31.63
C SER A 3 -47.50 36.23 31.87
N ASP A 4 -46.97 35.02 31.95
CA ASP A 4 -45.54 34.74 31.93
C ASP A 4 -45.05 34.82 30.48
N SER A 5 -44.18 35.79 30.20
CA SER A 5 -43.46 35.95 28.95
C SER A 5 -42.17 35.14 29.02
N GLU A 6 -42.09 34.09 28.21
CA GLU A 6 -40.90 33.26 28.03
C GLU A 6 -39.78 34.07 27.35
N ASP A 7 -38.66 34.24 28.06
CA ASP A 7 -37.38 34.71 27.52
C ASP A 7 -36.84 33.69 26.51
N GLN A 8 -36.79 34.07 25.24
CA GLN A 8 -36.05 33.33 24.21
C GLN A 8 -34.55 33.69 24.30
N PRO A 9 -33.64 32.71 24.32
CA PRO A 9 -32.22 33.00 24.31
C PRO A 9 -31.78 33.48 22.92
N THR A 10 -31.21 34.68 22.89
CA THR A 10 -30.55 35.28 21.74
C THR A 10 -29.41 34.37 21.26
N PRO A 11 -29.29 34.05 19.96
CA PRO A 11 -28.14 33.32 19.45
C PRO A 11 -26.89 34.20 19.61
N SER A 12 -25.96 33.75 20.46
CA SER A 12 -24.65 34.35 20.63
C SER A 12 -23.90 34.25 19.30
N SER A 13 -23.75 35.37 18.60
CA SER A 13 -22.79 35.50 17.51
C SER A 13 -21.39 35.55 18.12
N GLU A 14 -20.80 34.38 18.37
CA GLU A 14 -19.35 34.27 18.57
C GLU A 14 -18.68 34.70 17.27
N ALA A 15 -18.06 35.87 17.31
CA ALA A 15 -17.17 36.34 16.27
C ALA A 15 -15.92 35.44 16.29
N ASP A 16 -15.85 34.52 15.34
CA ASP A 16 -14.69 33.70 15.03
C ASP A 16 -13.45 34.59 14.94
N ALA A 17 -12.56 34.48 15.92
CA ALA A 17 -11.18 34.89 15.75
C ALA A 17 -10.63 34.12 14.54
N PRO A 18 -9.85 34.75 13.64
CA PRO A 18 -9.30 34.06 12.49
C PRO A 18 -8.31 33.00 13.01
N SER A 19 -8.78 31.76 13.20
CA SER A 19 -7.92 30.62 13.42
C SER A 19 -6.88 30.68 12.31
N ALA A 20 -5.60 30.77 12.64
CA ALA A 20 -4.54 30.78 11.65
C ALA A 20 -4.80 29.61 10.71
N ALA A 21 -5.22 29.91 9.47
CA ALA A 21 -5.79 28.90 8.60
C ALA A 21 -4.72 27.83 8.37
N TYR A 22 -4.91 26.66 8.99
CA TYR A 22 -3.99 25.53 8.82
C TYR A 22 -3.97 25.21 7.33
N LYS A 23 -2.85 25.52 6.66
CA LYS A 23 -2.64 25.09 5.29
C LYS A 23 -2.32 23.60 5.33
N LEU A 24 -3.35 22.79 5.17
CA LEU A 24 -3.21 21.34 5.20
C LEU A 24 -2.27 20.89 4.06
N PRO A 25 -1.39 19.91 4.32
CA PRO A 25 -0.51 19.41 3.28
C PRO A 25 -1.32 18.74 2.17
N LYS A 26 -1.02 19.07 0.92
CA LYS A 26 -1.54 18.32 -0.24
C LYS A 26 -0.88 16.96 -0.26
N SER A 27 -1.68 15.90 -0.21
CA SER A 27 -1.14 14.54 -0.28
C SER A 27 -0.76 14.19 -1.72
N ASP A 28 0.49 13.77 -1.94
CA ASP A 28 0.90 13.16 -3.22
C ASP A 28 0.67 11.64 -3.23
N VAL A 29 0.10 11.11 -2.16
CA VAL A 29 -0.22 9.69 -1.99
C VAL A 29 -1.65 9.51 -1.52
N HIS A 30 -2.37 8.62 -2.17
CA HIS A 30 -3.63 8.10 -1.65
C HIS A 30 -3.68 6.60 -1.89
N PHE A 31 -4.24 5.87 -0.93
CA PHE A 31 -4.38 4.42 -1.03
C PHE A 31 -5.63 3.97 -0.29
N ALA A 32 -6.40 3.07 -0.91
CA ALA A 32 -7.58 2.48 -0.30
C ALA A 32 -7.58 0.97 -0.53
N PHE A 33 -7.79 0.23 0.55
CA PHE A 33 -8.08 -1.19 0.48
C PHE A 33 -9.57 -1.39 0.18
N GLY A 34 -9.87 -2.30 -0.74
CA GLY A 34 -11.23 -2.75 -1.03
C GLY A 34 -11.44 -4.21 -0.66
N PRO A 35 -12.70 -4.68 -0.70
CA PRO A 35 -13.01 -6.08 -0.44
C PRO A 35 -12.36 -6.98 -1.50
N GLN A 36 -12.21 -8.28 -1.23
CA GLN A 36 -11.73 -9.27 -2.21
C GLN A 36 -10.34 -8.95 -2.82
N ASN A 37 -9.42 -8.41 -2.01
CA ASN A 37 -8.09 -7.96 -2.45
C ASN A 37 -8.10 -6.83 -3.50
N TRP A 38 -9.22 -6.12 -3.62
CA TRP A 38 -9.26 -4.90 -4.41
C TRP A 38 -8.42 -3.83 -3.73
N TYR A 39 -7.88 -2.94 -4.54
CA TYR A 39 -7.24 -1.76 -4.01
C TYR A 39 -7.21 -0.66 -5.06
N TRP A 40 -6.99 0.55 -4.58
CA TRP A 40 -6.64 1.67 -5.41
C TRP A 40 -5.46 2.39 -4.76
N GLY A 41 -4.48 2.76 -5.57
CA GLY A 41 -3.32 3.50 -5.09
C GLY A 41 -2.93 4.56 -6.10
N ARG A 42 -2.72 5.78 -5.62
CA ARG A 42 -2.09 6.89 -6.34
C ARG A 42 -0.79 7.25 -5.62
N LEU A 43 0.32 7.22 -6.35
CA LEU A 43 1.65 7.56 -5.87
C LEU A 43 2.27 8.57 -6.85
N GLY A 44 2.17 9.86 -6.51
CA GLY A 44 2.49 10.97 -7.39
C GLY A 44 1.50 11.07 -8.56
N ALA A 45 2.02 11.08 -9.79
CA ALA A 45 1.21 11.13 -11.01
C ALA A 45 0.71 9.74 -11.47
N ARG A 46 1.22 8.66 -10.89
CA ARG A 46 0.83 7.30 -11.26
C ARG A 46 -0.27 6.83 -10.34
N TRP A 47 -1.28 6.20 -10.90
CA TRP A 47 -2.32 5.54 -10.15
C TRP A 47 -2.62 4.16 -10.73
N ARG A 48 -3.20 3.32 -9.89
CA ARG A 48 -3.62 1.97 -10.25
C ARG A 48 -4.92 1.64 -9.52
N PHE A 49 -5.87 1.11 -10.27
CA PHE A 49 -7.15 0.63 -9.77
C PHE A 49 -7.26 -0.86 -10.05
N VAL A 50 -7.48 -1.65 -9.00
CA VAL A 50 -7.71 -3.09 -9.10
C VAL A 50 -9.04 -3.37 -8.44
N ARG A 51 -10.04 -3.66 -9.27
CA ARG A 51 -11.35 -4.21 -8.92
C ARG A 51 -11.52 -5.50 -9.74
N SER A 52 -12.44 -6.38 -9.35
CA SER A 52 -12.71 -7.62 -10.09
C SER A 52 -12.89 -7.38 -11.61
N ASN A 53 -12.68 -8.43 -12.41
CA ASN A 53 -12.62 -8.44 -13.89
C ASN A 53 -13.78 -7.76 -14.65
N ALA A 54 -14.80 -7.23 -13.97
CA ALA A 54 -16.05 -6.74 -14.56
C ALA A 54 -16.21 -5.21 -14.57
N SER A 55 -15.31 -4.43 -13.96
CA SER A 55 -15.46 -2.96 -13.90
C SER A 55 -14.41 -2.26 -14.74
N ASP A 56 -14.82 -1.72 -15.89
CA ASP A 56 -13.99 -0.80 -16.66
C ASP A 56 -14.02 0.59 -15.99
N TRP A 57 -12.83 1.16 -15.75
CA TRP A 57 -12.65 2.49 -15.15
C TRP A 57 -13.41 3.58 -15.93
N SER A 58 -13.54 3.40 -17.25
CA SER A 58 -14.29 4.30 -18.13
C SER A 58 -15.74 4.53 -17.69
N THR A 59 -16.37 3.54 -17.04
CA THR A 59 -17.78 3.61 -16.60
C THR A 59 -18.05 4.65 -15.52
N PHE A 60 -17.02 5.13 -14.84
CA PHE A 60 -17.20 6.11 -13.77
C PHE A 60 -17.23 7.57 -14.25
N GLY A 61 -16.85 7.83 -15.52
CA GLY A 61 -16.74 9.18 -16.06
C GLY A 61 -15.69 10.05 -15.35
N VAL A 62 -14.69 9.42 -14.74
CA VAL A 62 -13.56 10.08 -14.06
C VAL A 62 -12.29 9.73 -14.83
N ASN A 63 -11.67 10.72 -15.47
CA ASN A 63 -10.44 10.55 -16.23
C ASN A 63 -9.20 10.54 -15.30
N GLU A 64 -9.13 11.49 -14.35
CA GLU A 64 -8.03 11.56 -13.38
C GLU A 64 -8.56 11.44 -11.94
N PRO A 65 -8.44 10.28 -11.27
CA PRO A 65 -8.86 10.13 -9.88
C PRO A 65 -7.88 10.78 -8.90
N TYR A 66 -8.38 11.61 -7.99
CA TYR A 66 -7.62 12.12 -6.85
C TYR A 66 -7.73 11.20 -5.64
N TRP A 67 -8.88 10.57 -5.44
CA TRP A 67 -9.10 9.62 -4.35
C TRP A 67 -10.18 8.60 -4.71
N VAL A 68 -10.08 7.42 -4.11
CA VAL A 68 -11.09 6.36 -4.17
C VAL A 68 -11.25 5.80 -2.75
N ALA A 69 -12.49 5.53 -2.35
CA ALA A 69 -12.80 4.79 -1.13
C ALA A 69 -13.76 3.65 -1.44
N PHE A 70 -13.36 2.43 -1.08
CA PHE A 70 -14.22 1.26 -1.25
C PHE A 70 -15.22 1.17 -0.12
N LYS A 71 -16.49 1.02 -0.47
CA LYS A 71 -17.53 0.66 0.49
C LYS A 71 -17.31 -0.78 0.94
N HIS A 72 -17.67 -1.06 2.18
CA HIS A 72 -17.39 -2.36 2.81
C HIS A 72 -18.04 -3.56 2.09
N ASP A 73 -19.10 -3.33 1.33
CA ASP A 73 -19.98 -4.35 0.76
C ASP A 73 -20.34 -4.11 -0.72
N THR A 74 -20.50 -2.85 -1.14
CA THR A 74 -21.37 -2.54 -2.29
C THR A 74 -20.90 -1.45 -3.23
N GLY A 75 -19.62 -1.12 -3.33
CA GLY A 75 -19.16 -0.23 -4.42
C GLY A 75 -18.06 0.73 -4.01
N VAL A 76 -18.02 1.89 -4.66
CA VAL A 76 -16.96 2.89 -4.45
C VAL A 76 -17.51 4.30 -4.37
N PHE A 77 -16.83 5.13 -3.59
CA PHE A 77 -16.79 6.57 -3.76
C PHE A 77 -15.50 6.94 -4.49
N MET A 78 -15.57 7.93 -5.36
CA MET A 78 -14.40 8.47 -6.03
C MET A 78 -14.59 9.95 -6.35
N GLY A 79 -13.49 10.68 -6.30
CA GLY A 79 -13.41 12.06 -6.74
C GLY A 79 -12.21 12.24 -7.66
N GLY A 80 -12.41 13.00 -8.73
CA GLY A 80 -11.40 13.25 -9.74
C GLY A 80 -11.78 14.41 -10.66
N CYS A 81 -11.15 14.43 -11.83
CA CYS A 81 -11.58 15.23 -12.97
C CYS A 81 -12.20 14.34 -14.06
N ASP A 82 -13.18 14.86 -14.79
CA ASP A 82 -13.65 14.27 -16.03
C ASP A 82 -12.73 14.60 -17.23
N GLU A 83 -13.18 14.34 -18.45
CA GLU A 83 -12.42 14.59 -19.68
C GLU A 83 -12.21 16.09 -19.95
N ASP A 84 -13.15 16.93 -19.52
CA ASP A 84 -13.10 18.39 -19.68
C ASP A 84 -12.24 19.05 -18.59
N GLY A 85 -11.79 18.27 -17.61
CA GLY A 85 -11.02 18.73 -16.46
C GLY A 85 -11.90 19.25 -15.31
N ASP A 86 -13.22 19.14 -15.42
CA ASP A 86 -14.16 19.59 -14.40
C ASP A 86 -14.19 18.62 -13.23
N ALA A 87 -14.49 19.14 -12.03
CA ALA A 87 -14.61 18.35 -10.82
C ALA A 87 -15.73 17.31 -10.96
N LYS A 88 -15.36 16.04 -10.79
CA LYS A 88 -16.29 14.92 -10.85
C LYS A 88 -16.23 14.10 -9.59
N MET A 89 -17.40 13.82 -9.03
CA MET A 89 -17.56 12.81 -8.00
C MET A 89 -18.54 11.75 -8.45
N THR A 90 -18.18 10.50 -8.19
CA THR A 90 -18.98 9.34 -8.53
C THR A 90 -19.13 8.49 -7.28
N HIS A 91 -20.37 8.10 -7.02
CA HIS A 91 -20.74 7.15 -5.97
C HIS A 91 -21.50 6.03 -6.68
N THR A 92 -21.06 4.79 -6.51
CA THR A 92 -21.71 3.62 -7.13
C THR A 92 -22.23 2.64 -6.09
N TRP A 93 -23.29 1.93 -6.44
CA TRP A 93 -23.71 0.72 -5.77
C TRP A 93 -23.39 -0.49 -6.66
N ASN A 94 -23.14 -1.65 -6.08
CA ASN A 94 -23.03 -2.91 -6.80
C ASN A 94 -24.45 -3.33 -7.18
N ASP A 95 -24.84 -3.07 -8.42
CA ASP A 95 -26.12 -3.53 -8.95
C ASP A 95 -26.23 -5.05 -8.79
N GLY A 96 -27.33 -5.51 -8.21
CA GLY A 96 -27.56 -6.94 -7.94
C GLY A 96 -26.84 -7.51 -6.71
N TYR A 97 -26.27 -6.68 -5.84
CA TYR A 97 -25.74 -7.17 -4.56
C TYR A 97 -26.84 -7.75 -3.68
N THR A 98 -26.75 -9.05 -3.38
CA THR A 98 -27.66 -9.74 -2.48
C THR A 98 -27.16 -9.68 -1.04
N VAL A 99 -27.95 -9.09 -0.15
CA VAL A 99 -27.67 -9.02 1.28
C VAL A 99 -28.28 -10.24 1.96
N LYS A 100 -27.54 -10.89 2.88
CA LYS A 100 -28.12 -11.96 3.70
C LYS A 100 -29.21 -11.37 4.58
N ALA A 101 -30.31 -12.10 4.78
CA ALA A 101 -31.46 -11.61 5.55
C ALA A 101 -31.09 -11.07 6.95
N GLY A 102 -30.12 -11.68 7.64
CA GLY A 102 -29.65 -11.24 8.96
C GLY A 102 -28.77 -9.98 8.95
N ASP A 103 -28.29 -9.54 7.79
CA ASP A 103 -27.41 -8.38 7.61
C ASP A 103 -28.15 -7.19 6.96
N VAL A 104 -29.48 -7.30 6.77
CA VAL A 104 -30.27 -6.26 6.07
C VAL A 104 -30.27 -4.94 6.84
N ASP A 105 -30.42 -4.98 8.16
CA ASP A 105 -30.50 -3.74 8.97
C ASP A 105 -29.16 -2.98 8.95
N SER A 106 -28.04 -3.70 9.11
CA SER A 106 -26.70 -3.09 9.05
C SER A 106 -26.36 -2.58 7.65
N PHE A 107 -26.85 -3.25 6.61
CA PHE A 107 -26.78 -2.78 5.24
C PHE A 107 -27.55 -1.46 5.03
N VAL A 108 -28.80 -1.39 5.50
CA VAL A 108 -29.64 -0.18 5.39
C VAL A 108 -29.00 0.97 6.16
N GLU A 109 -28.53 0.74 7.38
CA GLU A 109 -27.83 1.76 8.18
C GLU A 109 -26.59 2.29 7.45
N SER A 110 -25.75 1.40 6.93
CA SER A 110 -24.57 1.78 6.17
C SER A 110 -24.92 2.53 4.88
N ARG A 111 -26.02 2.14 4.22
CA ARG A 111 -26.49 2.80 3.00
C ARG A 111 -26.88 4.25 3.28
N ASP A 112 -27.65 4.48 4.33
CA ASP A 112 -28.07 5.83 4.73
C ASP A 112 -26.89 6.68 5.17
N ALA A 113 -25.93 6.09 5.88
CA ALA A 113 -24.67 6.74 6.24
C ALA A 113 -23.87 7.17 5.00
N TYR A 114 -23.78 6.31 3.98
CA TYR A 114 -23.11 6.63 2.72
C TYR A 114 -23.84 7.67 1.87
N ILE A 115 -25.17 7.73 1.93
CA ILE A 115 -25.95 8.80 1.28
C ILE A 115 -25.62 10.15 1.94
N LYS A 116 -25.59 10.20 3.28
CA LYS A 116 -25.18 11.41 4.03
C LYS A 116 -23.76 11.85 3.66
N LEU A 117 -22.82 10.92 3.60
CA LEU A 117 -21.45 11.20 3.17
C LEU A 117 -21.38 11.79 1.76
N TYR A 118 -22.13 11.22 0.81
CA TYR A 118 -22.17 11.72 -0.57
C TYR A 118 -22.70 13.16 -0.64
N HIS A 119 -23.80 13.46 0.05
CA HIS A 119 -24.34 14.82 0.09
C HIS A 119 -23.38 15.81 0.71
N TRP A 120 -22.72 15.43 1.82
CA TRP A 120 -21.71 16.24 2.46
C TRP A 120 -20.54 16.55 1.50
N LEU A 121 -20.04 15.54 0.78
CA LEU A 121 -18.99 15.72 -0.23
C LEU A 121 -19.46 16.65 -1.37
N ALA A 122 -20.66 16.44 -1.91
CA ALA A 122 -21.26 17.26 -2.97
C ALA A 122 -21.35 18.74 -2.58
N GLU A 123 -21.76 19.02 -1.34
CA GLU A 123 -21.89 20.37 -0.81
C GLU A 123 -20.53 21.07 -0.64
N HIS A 124 -19.52 20.35 -0.14
CA HIS A 124 -18.22 20.93 0.19
C HIS A 124 -17.33 21.08 -1.04
N VAL A 125 -17.32 20.09 -1.93
CA VAL A 125 -16.48 20.06 -3.14
C VAL A 125 -17.09 20.90 -4.27
N GLN A 126 -18.42 20.84 -4.46
CA GLN A 126 -19.11 21.51 -5.57
C GLN A 126 -18.49 21.15 -6.93
N LYS A 127 -18.22 22.15 -7.78
CA LYS A 127 -17.52 21.99 -9.06
C LYS A 127 -16.04 22.38 -8.99
N ASP A 128 -15.47 22.47 -7.79
CA ASP A 128 -14.10 22.94 -7.58
C ASP A 128 -13.11 21.76 -7.49
N VAL A 129 -12.26 21.65 -8.50
CA VAL A 129 -11.25 20.58 -8.63
C VAL A 129 -10.24 20.62 -7.48
N GLU A 130 -9.85 21.80 -7.01
CA GLU A 130 -8.89 21.92 -5.93
C GLU A 130 -9.49 21.39 -4.62
N LYS A 131 -10.80 21.60 -4.40
CA LYS A 131 -11.49 20.99 -3.27
C LYS A 131 -11.60 19.48 -3.40
N VAL A 132 -11.82 18.93 -4.61
CA VAL A 132 -11.79 17.46 -4.82
C VAL A 132 -10.43 16.90 -4.40
N ARG A 133 -9.33 17.58 -4.76
CA ARG A 133 -7.95 17.19 -4.42
C ARG A 133 -7.68 17.24 -2.91
N ASP A 134 -8.34 18.15 -2.21
CA ASP A 134 -8.16 18.33 -0.76
C ASP A 134 -8.96 17.33 0.10
N VAL A 135 -9.77 16.46 -0.53
CA VAL A 135 -10.55 15.43 0.16
C VAL A 135 -9.65 14.29 0.66
N SER A 136 -9.88 13.89 1.90
CA SER A 136 -9.32 12.69 2.53
C SER A 136 -10.48 11.85 3.04
N ILE A 137 -10.55 10.58 2.65
CA ILE A 137 -11.66 9.68 3.00
C ILE A 137 -11.12 8.31 3.37
N SER A 138 -11.68 7.74 4.43
CA SER A 138 -11.42 6.37 4.88
C SER A 138 -12.73 5.71 5.24
N ILE A 139 -12.93 4.49 4.73
CA ILE A 139 -14.09 3.65 5.05
C ILE A 139 -13.57 2.44 5.80
N GLY A 140 -14.08 2.26 7.00
CA GLY A 140 -13.78 1.16 7.89
C GLY A 140 -14.82 0.03 7.83
N PRO A 141 -14.71 -0.95 8.73
CA PRO A 141 -15.68 -2.01 8.86
C PRO A 141 -17.08 -1.49 9.22
N LYS A 142 -18.12 -2.24 8.82
CA LYS A 142 -19.54 -1.99 9.20
C LYS A 142 -20.04 -0.57 8.86
N GLY A 143 -19.65 -0.04 7.70
CA GLY A 143 -20.10 1.28 7.27
C GLY A 143 -19.45 2.47 7.97
N SER A 144 -18.56 2.26 8.95
CA SER A 144 -17.85 3.37 9.59
C SER A 144 -17.01 4.16 8.60
N TYR A 145 -16.94 5.47 8.76
CA TYR A 145 -16.12 6.30 7.89
C TYR A 145 -15.64 7.57 8.59
N PHE A 146 -14.55 8.11 8.06
CA PHE A 146 -14.09 9.47 8.30
C PHE A 146 -13.82 10.13 6.94
N ALA A 147 -14.31 11.34 6.74
CA ALA A 147 -14.00 12.14 5.57
C ALA A 147 -13.73 13.60 5.94
N ARG A 148 -12.82 14.23 5.20
CA ARG A 148 -12.40 15.62 5.37
C ARG A 148 -12.31 16.30 4.01
N CYS A 149 -12.64 17.59 3.97
CA CYS A 149 -12.47 18.49 2.82
C CYS A 149 -12.06 19.86 3.38
N GLY A 150 -10.82 20.28 3.13
CA GLY A 150 -10.25 21.43 3.86
C GLY A 150 -10.23 21.17 5.37
N THR A 151 -10.68 22.14 6.18
CA THR A 151 -10.75 22.02 7.65
C THR A 151 -12.01 21.32 8.16
N SER A 152 -13.04 21.19 7.32
CA SER A 152 -14.30 20.52 7.67
C SER A 152 -14.18 19.01 7.55
N HIS A 153 -14.84 18.29 8.44
CA HIS A 153 -14.89 16.82 8.42
C HIS A 153 -16.28 16.30 8.77
N ILE A 154 -16.54 15.05 8.38
CA ILE A 154 -17.71 14.27 8.76
C ILE A 154 -17.25 12.86 9.16
N ALA A 155 -17.90 12.31 10.17
CA ALA A 155 -17.59 10.99 10.70
C ALA A 155 -18.87 10.20 10.97
N HIS A 156 -18.77 8.88 10.89
CA HIS A 156 -19.86 7.98 11.24
C HIS A 156 -19.31 6.69 11.88
N ALA A 157 -19.93 6.30 13.00
CA ALA A 157 -19.64 5.06 13.72
C ALA A 157 -18.14 4.82 14.03
N LEU A 158 -17.40 5.88 14.37
CA LEU A 158 -16.00 5.76 14.74
C LEU A 158 -15.83 5.03 16.10
N PRO A 159 -14.70 4.32 16.31
CA PRO A 159 -14.31 3.88 17.64
C PRO A 159 -14.34 5.02 18.65
N LYS A 160 -14.92 4.80 19.84
CA LYS A 160 -15.12 5.86 20.85
C LYS A 160 -13.82 6.58 21.25
N ASP A 161 -12.73 5.81 21.34
CA ASP A 161 -11.39 6.32 21.62
C ASP A 161 -10.82 7.16 20.48
N LEU A 162 -11.09 6.81 19.22
CA LEU A 162 -10.76 7.66 18.08
C LEU A 162 -11.57 8.95 18.08
N GLN A 163 -12.89 8.86 18.30
CA GLN A 163 -13.75 10.05 18.35
C GLN A 163 -13.26 11.02 19.43
N LYS A 164 -12.98 10.50 20.63
CA LYS A 164 -12.39 11.26 21.72
C LYS A 164 -11.05 11.90 21.33
N ALA A 165 -10.16 11.15 20.67
CA ALA A 165 -8.87 11.68 20.21
C ALA A 165 -9.00 12.78 19.15
N ILE A 166 -10.06 12.77 18.34
CA ILE A 166 -10.38 13.85 17.39
C ILE A 166 -10.92 15.07 18.15
N ASP A 167 -11.88 14.86 19.07
CA ASP A 167 -12.57 15.92 19.81
C ASP A 167 -11.62 16.67 20.78
N GLU A 168 -10.66 15.97 21.38
CA GLU A 168 -9.67 16.53 22.31
C GLU A 168 -8.45 17.13 21.60
N SER A 169 -8.34 17.01 20.28
CA SER A 169 -7.17 17.46 19.53
C SER A 169 -7.23 18.97 19.23
N GLU A 170 -6.19 19.70 19.60
CA GLU A 170 -6.02 21.12 19.20
C GLU A 170 -5.66 21.27 17.72
N SER A 171 -5.09 20.21 17.11
CA SER A 171 -4.72 20.18 15.69
C SER A 171 -5.77 19.44 14.87
N PRO A 172 -6.21 19.98 13.71
CA PRO A 172 -7.23 19.32 12.91
C PRO A 172 -6.75 17.97 12.35
N PRO A 173 -7.64 16.96 12.26
CA PRO A 173 -7.30 15.68 11.64
C PRO A 173 -7.00 15.90 10.15
N VAL A 174 -5.92 15.29 9.64
CA VAL A 174 -5.54 15.30 8.22
C VAL A 174 -6.03 14.03 7.52
N SER A 175 -5.79 12.89 8.16
CA SER A 175 -6.13 11.57 7.65
C SER A 175 -6.40 10.62 8.80
N VAL A 176 -7.32 9.71 8.57
CA VAL A 176 -7.65 8.62 9.50
C VAL A 176 -7.56 7.32 8.71
N ALA A 177 -6.86 6.33 9.25
CA ALA A 177 -6.87 4.97 8.72
C ALA A 177 -7.75 4.09 9.61
N LEU A 178 -8.84 3.56 9.08
CA LEU A 178 -9.75 2.67 9.81
C LEU A 178 -9.47 1.21 9.45
N GLY A 179 -9.26 0.37 10.46
CA GLY A 179 -8.91 -1.04 10.33
C GLY A 179 -9.94 -1.98 10.97
N ILE A 180 -9.73 -3.28 10.80
CA ILE A 180 -10.50 -4.33 11.47
C ILE A 180 -10.51 -4.17 13.01
N LYS A 181 -11.51 -4.77 13.66
CA LYS A 181 -11.68 -4.79 15.13
C LYS A 181 -11.73 -3.40 15.80
N GLY A 182 -11.97 -2.35 15.02
CA GLY A 182 -11.98 -0.95 15.49
C GLY A 182 -10.60 -0.36 15.63
N ALA A 183 -9.58 -0.94 15.01
CA ALA A 183 -8.24 -0.38 14.99
C ALA A 183 -8.20 0.91 14.16
N TRP A 184 -7.35 1.85 14.55
CA TRP A 184 -7.24 3.14 13.87
C TRP A 184 -5.86 3.79 14.00
N ILE A 185 -5.55 4.65 13.03
CA ILE A 185 -4.44 5.62 13.06
C ILE A 185 -5.02 6.99 12.73
N LEU A 186 -4.69 8.01 13.51
CA LEU A 186 -5.05 9.41 13.32
C LEU A 186 -3.78 10.22 13.02
N LEU A 187 -3.74 10.89 11.88
CA LEU A 187 -2.69 11.83 11.50
C LEU A 187 -3.23 13.26 11.60
N LYS A 188 -2.49 14.16 12.24
CA LYS A 188 -2.91 15.54 12.52
C LYS A 188 -2.09 16.57 11.74
N ALA A 189 -2.58 17.80 11.62
CA ALA A 189 -1.96 18.84 10.80
C ALA A 189 -0.64 19.37 11.36
N ASP A 190 -0.41 19.24 12.66
CA ASP A 190 0.86 19.54 13.33
C ASP A 190 1.92 18.44 13.15
N GLY A 191 1.58 17.36 12.44
CA GLY A 191 2.43 16.20 12.21
C GLY A 191 2.50 15.24 13.40
N THR A 192 1.70 15.45 14.45
CA THR A 192 1.50 14.46 15.51
C THR A 192 0.55 13.35 15.03
N ARG A 193 0.57 12.24 15.75
CA ARG A 193 -0.12 11.01 15.38
C ARG A 193 -0.54 10.26 16.62
N ASP A 194 -1.75 9.73 16.59
CA ASP A 194 -2.30 8.84 17.61
C ASP A 194 -2.76 7.56 16.95
N TRP A 195 -2.72 6.44 17.68
CA TRP A 195 -3.18 5.17 17.13
C TRP A 195 -3.63 4.21 18.22
N ASN A 196 -4.55 3.32 17.85
CA ASN A 196 -4.87 2.13 18.62
C ASN A 196 -5.07 0.96 17.66
N LEU A 197 -4.09 0.07 17.58
CA LEU A 197 -4.10 -1.05 16.64
C LEU A 197 -4.89 -2.26 17.13
N ARG A 198 -5.34 -2.26 18.41
CA ARG A 198 -6.15 -3.34 19.03
C ARG A 198 -5.62 -4.75 18.78
N HIS A 199 -4.30 -4.90 18.73
CA HIS A 199 -3.58 -6.15 18.40
C HIS A 199 -3.93 -6.76 17.04
N ALA A 200 -4.63 -6.04 16.16
CA ALA A 200 -5.01 -6.50 14.83
C ALA A 200 -3.90 -6.37 13.78
N TYR A 201 -2.87 -5.56 14.08
CA TYR A 201 -1.72 -5.28 13.20
C TYR A 201 -0.39 -5.51 13.95
N PRO A 202 -0.08 -6.76 14.31
CA PRO A 202 1.08 -7.08 15.13
C PRO A 202 2.41 -6.70 14.45
N THR A 203 2.56 -6.87 13.13
CA THR A 203 3.80 -6.50 12.44
C THR A 203 3.99 -4.99 12.49
N LEU A 204 2.93 -4.22 12.23
CA LEU A 204 3.00 -2.77 12.35
C LEU A 204 3.34 -2.33 13.79
N ALA A 205 2.69 -2.92 14.79
CA ALA A 205 2.94 -2.63 16.21
C ALA A 205 4.37 -2.99 16.66
N SER A 206 5.01 -3.97 16.00
CA SER A 206 6.39 -4.39 16.28
C SER A 206 7.45 -3.51 15.62
N THR A 207 7.06 -2.59 14.75
CA THR A 207 7.97 -1.68 14.04
C THR A 207 7.93 -0.29 14.65
N ASP A 208 9.03 0.46 14.52
CA ASP A 208 9.09 1.86 14.95
C ASP A 208 8.42 2.83 13.96
N ASN A 209 7.70 2.35 12.95
CA ASN A 209 7.11 3.19 11.90
C ASN A 209 6.17 4.27 12.46
N LEU A 210 5.36 3.93 13.46
CA LEU A 210 4.43 4.88 14.09
C LEU A 210 5.07 5.71 15.21
N THR A 211 6.24 5.33 15.73
CA THR A 211 6.92 6.01 16.84
C THR A 211 8.16 6.82 16.39
N ASN A 212 8.62 6.65 15.16
CA ASN A 212 9.84 7.29 14.65
C ASN A 212 9.63 8.78 14.36
N ASP A 213 10.02 9.66 15.28
CA ASP A 213 9.86 11.11 15.13
C ASP A 213 10.82 11.77 14.14
N SER A 214 11.89 11.07 13.75
CA SER A 214 12.83 11.56 12.72
C SER A 214 12.30 11.40 11.29
N ASN A 215 11.36 10.49 11.09
CA ASN A 215 10.72 10.24 9.79
C ASN A 215 9.25 9.88 10.01
N LYS A 216 8.43 10.92 10.14
CA LYS A 216 7.03 10.79 10.56
C LYS A 216 6.19 10.17 9.45
N VAL A 217 5.17 9.41 9.84
CA VAL A 217 4.18 8.89 8.88
C VAL A 217 3.27 10.02 8.44
N VAL A 218 3.23 10.29 7.13
CA VAL A 218 2.42 11.35 6.52
C VAL A 218 1.18 10.81 5.81
N PHE A 219 1.13 9.49 5.55
CA PHE A 219 -0.04 8.80 5.04
C PHE A 219 -0.14 7.40 5.62
N ALA A 220 -1.35 6.97 5.98
CA ALA A 220 -1.63 5.63 6.47
C ALA A 220 -2.94 5.09 5.90
N ALA A 221 -2.95 3.81 5.55
CA ALA A 221 -4.14 3.02 5.27
C ALA A 221 -4.03 1.67 5.97
N LEU A 222 -5.10 1.25 6.63
CA LEU A 222 -5.25 -0.07 7.23
C LEU A 222 -6.29 -0.84 6.41
N THR A 223 -6.10 -2.15 6.19
CA THR A 223 -7.16 -2.92 5.54
C THR A 223 -8.28 -3.26 6.52
N PRO A 224 -9.53 -2.91 6.21
CA PRO A 224 -10.66 -3.31 7.05
C PRO A 224 -11.12 -4.75 6.77
N TYR A 225 -10.32 -5.56 6.06
CA TYR A 225 -10.70 -6.91 5.61
C TYR A 225 -9.75 -8.02 6.04
N VAL A 226 -8.45 -7.73 6.17
CA VAL A 226 -7.41 -8.74 6.45
C VAL A 226 -6.57 -8.30 7.64
N GLU A 227 -6.21 -9.23 8.52
CA GLU A 227 -5.30 -8.93 9.63
C GLU A 227 -3.93 -8.48 9.11
N ASP A 228 -3.31 -7.59 9.86
CA ASP A 228 -1.94 -7.11 9.64
C ASP A 228 -1.67 -6.35 8.33
N GLY A 229 -2.66 -6.20 7.45
CA GLY A 229 -2.45 -5.50 6.20
C GLY A 229 -2.48 -3.97 6.34
N CYS A 230 -1.43 -3.29 5.87
CA CYS A 230 -1.33 -1.84 5.95
C CYS A 230 -0.51 -1.26 4.80
N PHE A 231 -0.72 0.02 4.52
CA PHE A 231 0.12 0.82 3.64
C PHE A 231 0.44 2.14 4.31
N LEU A 232 1.73 2.41 4.52
CA LEU A 232 2.23 3.62 5.16
C LEU A 232 3.19 4.35 4.24
N VAL A 233 3.18 5.68 4.30
CA VAL A 233 4.21 6.53 3.69
C VAL A 233 4.77 7.47 4.74
N ALA A 234 6.09 7.48 4.86
CA ALA A 234 6.82 8.38 5.73
C ALA A 234 7.16 9.70 5.01
N GLU A 235 7.55 10.72 5.78
CA GLU A 235 7.80 12.09 5.31
C GLU A 235 8.90 12.16 4.24
N ASP A 236 9.94 11.32 4.40
CA ASP A 236 10.99 11.16 3.40
C ASP A 236 10.47 10.57 2.08
N GLY A 237 9.29 9.95 2.07
CA GLY A 237 8.70 9.27 0.91
C GLY A 237 8.87 7.75 0.93
N CYS A 238 9.43 7.18 2.00
CA CYS A 238 9.55 5.74 2.15
C CYS A 238 8.16 5.10 2.30
N CYS A 239 7.86 4.10 1.46
CA CYS A 239 6.59 3.38 1.53
C CYS A 239 6.78 2.01 2.19
N THR A 240 5.92 1.69 3.16
CA THR A 240 5.83 0.35 3.75
C THR A 240 4.48 -0.25 3.38
N LEU A 241 4.50 -1.35 2.62
CA LEU A 241 3.31 -2.14 2.32
C LEU A 241 3.44 -3.49 3.03
N ASN A 242 2.50 -3.78 3.93
CA ASN A 242 2.24 -5.13 4.40
C ASN A 242 0.93 -5.58 3.78
N ASN A 243 0.97 -6.36 2.70
CA ASN A 243 -0.22 -6.97 2.13
C ASN A 243 0.17 -8.18 1.28
N SER A 244 -0.68 -9.20 1.26
CA SER A 244 -0.52 -10.34 0.35
C SER A 244 -1.39 -10.11 -0.88
N PHE A 245 -0.78 -9.69 -1.99
CA PHE A 245 -1.49 -9.68 -3.26
C PHE A 245 -1.76 -11.11 -3.73
N SER A 246 -3.01 -11.38 -4.11
CA SER A 246 -3.41 -12.71 -4.61
C SER A 246 -2.74 -13.09 -5.93
N ASP A 247 -2.45 -12.09 -6.77
CA ASP A 247 -1.70 -12.26 -8.02
C ASP A 247 -0.27 -11.71 -7.88
N ALA A 248 0.73 -12.56 -8.15
CA ALA A 248 2.14 -12.18 -8.12
C ALA A 248 2.49 -11.14 -9.20
N THR A 249 1.76 -11.11 -10.32
CA THR A 249 1.92 -10.08 -11.36
C THR A 249 1.45 -8.74 -10.83
N GLU A 250 0.29 -8.73 -10.19
CA GLU A 250 -0.28 -7.53 -9.59
C GLU A 250 0.61 -6.93 -8.51
N GLY A 251 1.14 -7.75 -7.61
CA GLY A 251 2.09 -7.29 -6.60
C GLY A 251 3.35 -6.67 -7.23
N LYS A 252 3.88 -7.25 -8.32
CA LYS A 252 5.03 -6.67 -9.03
C LYS A 252 4.71 -5.30 -9.64
N GLU A 253 3.54 -5.11 -10.22
CA GLU A 253 3.15 -3.81 -10.77
C GLU A 253 2.99 -2.75 -9.68
N PHE A 254 2.39 -3.12 -8.53
CA PHE A 254 2.30 -2.19 -7.40
C PHE A 254 3.68 -1.81 -6.86
N TYR A 255 4.58 -2.77 -6.65
CA TYR A 255 5.94 -2.48 -6.19
C TYR A 255 6.72 -1.62 -7.19
N ARG A 256 6.49 -1.75 -8.50
CA ARG A 256 7.07 -0.84 -9.50
C ARG A 256 6.54 0.59 -9.37
N MET A 257 5.28 0.75 -8.98
CA MET A 257 4.69 2.07 -8.73
C MET A 257 5.31 2.71 -7.48
N VAL A 258 5.47 1.95 -6.40
CA VAL A 258 6.16 2.38 -5.16
C VAL A 258 7.61 2.77 -5.45
N ASP A 259 8.38 1.92 -6.12
CA ASP A 259 9.78 2.18 -6.49
C ASP A 259 9.92 3.41 -7.39
N SER A 260 8.99 3.61 -8.33
CA SER A 260 8.91 4.82 -9.16
C SER A 260 8.66 6.09 -8.34
N TYR A 261 7.78 6.01 -7.34
CA TYR A 261 7.46 7.12 -6.44
C TYR A 261 8.65 7.48 -5.54
N MET A 262 9.27 6.48 -4.91
CA MET A 262 10.45 6.67 -4.08
C MET A 262 11.60 7.30 -4.88
N ARG A 263 11.84 6.87 -6.12
CA ARG A 263 12.84 7.53 -7.00
C ARG A 263 12.49 8.98 -7.32
N MET A 264 11.20 9.27 -7.56
CA MET A 264 10.75 10.65 -7.80
C MET A 264 11.01 11.52 -6.56
N ARG A 265 10.68 11.01 -5.37
CA ARG A 265 10.96 11.67 -4.09
C ARG A 265 12.46 11.91 -3.90
N ALA A 266 13.29 10.88 -4.03
CA ALA A 266 14.75 10.99 -3.94
C ALA A 266 15.32 12.10 -4.83
N ARG A 267 14.83 12.23 -6.07
CA ARG A 267 15.26 13.28 -6.98
C ARG A 267 14.78 14.67 -6.58
N ARG A 268 13.59 14.76 -5.99
CA ARG A 268 12.94 16.02 -5.62
C ARG A 268 13.55 16.63 -4.36
N ASP A 269 13.81 15.82 -3.34
CA ASP A 269 14.22 16.29 -2.00
C ASP A 269 15.62 15.83 -1.57
N GLY A 270 16.32 15.03 -2.39
CA GLY A 270 17.65 14.53 -2.06
C GLY A 270 17.64 13.31 -1.12
N SER A 271 16.47 12.76 -0.78
CA SER A 271 16.35 11.59 0.10
C SER A 271 17.03 10.35 -0.47
N THR A 272 17.37 9.44 0.44
CA THR A 272 17.94 8.14 0.12
C THR A 272 17.21 7.07 0.90
N PHE A 273 16.69 6.07 0.18
CA PHE A 273 15.92 4.99 0.77
C PHE A 273 16.70 3.70 0.72
N SER A 274 16.51 2.84 1.73
CA SER A 274 16.98 1.46 1.70
C SER A 274 15.83 0.55 2.08
N HIS A 275 15.33 -0.23 1.13
CA HIS A 275 14.21 -1.13 1.39
C HIS A 275 14.51 -2.55 0.90
N PRO A 276 13.98 -3.59 1.58
CA PRO A 276 14.06 -4.94 1.07
C PRO A 276 13.21 -5.05 -0.21
N ALA A 277 13.77 -5.67 -1.24
CA ALA A 277 13.07 -6.03 -2.46
C ALA A 277 13.46 -7.45 -2.89
N VAL A 278 12.50 -8.19 -3.45
CA VAL A 278 12.77 -9.51 -4.02
C VAL A 278 13.09 -9.34 -5.50
N ILE A 279 14.36 -9.47 -5.87
CA ILE A 279 14.83 -9.40 -7.25
C ILE A 279 15.17 -10.81 -7.70
N ASN A 280 14.44 -11.33 -8.70
CA ASN A 280 14.61 -12.69 -9.22
C ASN A 280 14.54 -13.78 -8.12
N GLY A 281 13.64 -13.62 -7.16
CA GLY A 281 13.44 -14.57 -6.06
C GLY A 281 14.41 -14.44 -4.89
N VAL A 282 15.36 -13.49 -4.93
CA VAL A 282 16.33 -13.25 -3.86
C VAL A 282 15.99 -11.93 -3.15
N GLN A 283 15.82 -11.97 -1.83
CA GLN A 283 15.72 -10.75 -1.02
C GLN A 283 17.04 -9.98 -1.06
N ARG A 284 16.97 -8.71 -1.43
CA ARG A 284 18.10 -7.77 -1.45
C ARG A 284 17.66 -6.44 -0.89
N GLN A 285 18.59 -5.76 -0.23
CA GLN A 285 18.38 -4.37 0.14
C GLN A 285 18.68 -3.49 -1.06
N VAL A 286 17.64 -2.86 -1.60
CA VAL A 286 17.74 -1.90 -2.70
C VAL A 286 17.92 -0.52 -2.09
N LYS A 287 18.98 0.16 -2.51
CA LYS A 287 19.24 1.55 -2.14
C LYS A 287 18.82 2.45 -3.28
N ILE A 288 17.89 3.36 -3.02
CA ILE A 288 17.43 4.38 -3.98
C ILE A 288 18.06 5.70 -3.57
N THR A 289 18.80 6.31 -4.48
CA THR A 289 19.47 7.62 -4.32
C THR A 289 18.93 8.62 -5.35
N PRO A 290 19.21 9.93 -5.20
CA PRO A 290 18.79 10.94 -6.18
C PRO A 290 19.34 10.67 -7.59
N SER A 291 20.54 10.07 -7.67
CA SER A 291 21.19 9.68 -8.91
C SER A 291 20.69 8.36 -9.50
N SER A 292 19.89 7.58 -8.76
CA SER A 292 19.48 6.24 -9.20
C SER A 292 18.65 6.31 -10.50
N GLY A 293 19.19 5.71 -11.56
CA GLY A 293 18.51 5.55 -12.84
C GLY A 293 17.54 4.36 -12.84
N LEU A 294 16.55 4.37 -13.74
CA LEU A 294 15.67 3.20 -14.00
C LEU A 294 16.47 2.00 -14.56
N GLN A 295 17.63 2.26 -15.17
CA GLN A 295 18.51 1.27 -15.78
C GLN A 295 19.47 0.63 -14.77
N GLU A 296 19.88 1.35 -13.72
CA GLU A 296 20.85 0.85 -12.74
C GLU A 296 20.30 -0.33 -11.95
N THR A 297 19.01 -0.30 -11.58
CA THR A 297 18.36 -1.46 -10.94
C THR A 297 18.19 -2.65 -11.88
N ARG A 298 18.04 -2.44 -13.19
CA ARG A 298 18.06 -3.54 -14.18
C ARG A 298 19.46 -4.14 -14.33
N MET A 299 20.49 -3.31 -14.35
CA MET A 299 21.88 -3.77 -14.46
C MET A 299 22.31 -4.48 -13.17
N ASP A 300 21.96 -3.95 -12.01
CA ASP A 300 22.17 -4.61 -10.73
C ASP A 300 21.37 -5.92 -10.61
N ALA A 301 20.14 -5.97 -11.13
CA ALA A 301 19.34 -7.20 -11.21
C ALA A 301 19.94 -8.22 -12.20
N TRP A 302 20.54 -7.76 -13.29
CA TRP A 302 21.22 -8.62 -14.25
C TRP A 302 22.55 -9.16 -13.69
N VAL A 303 23.37 -8.30 -13.08
CA VAL A 303 24.58 -8.68 -12.36
C VAL A 303 24.26 -9.62 -11.19
N ALA A 304 23.15 -9.38 -10.49
CA ALA A 304 22.60 -10.27 -9.48
C ALA A 304 22.30 -11.66 -10.03
N MET A 305 21.60 -11.72 -11.17
CA MET A 305 21.22 -12.94 -11.84
C MET A 305 22.47 -13.73 -12.29
N LEU A 306 23.47 -13.05 -12.84
CA LEU A 306 24.73 -13.68 -13.22
C LEU A 306 25.45 -14.28 -12.01
N ARG A 307 25.54 -13.56 -10.88
CA ARG A 307 26.15 -14.10 -9.65
C ARG A 307 25.38 -15.30 -9.09
N ALA A 308 24.05 -15.23 -9.05
CA ALA A 308 23.21 -16.34 -8.59
C ALA A 308 23.33 -17.57 -9.50
N ARG A 309 23.41 -17.36 -10.82
CA ARG A 309 23.64 -18.43 -11.80
C ARG A 309 25.01 -19.06 -11.63
N HIS A 310 26.04 -18.28 -11.35
CA HIS A 310 27.39 -18.79 -11.11
C HIS A 310 27.46 -19.62 -9.81
N GLN A 311 26.79 -19.19 -8.74
CA GLN A 311 26.69 -19.95 -7.49
C GLN A 311 25.90 -21.27 -7.67
N SER A 312 24.87 -21.28 -8.52
CA SER A 312 24.10 -22.48 -8.88
C SER A 312 24.94 -23.51 -9.64
N ILE A 313 25.79 -23.05 -10.57
CA ILE A 313 26.70 -23.92 -11.33
C ILE A 313 27.74 -24.55 -10.38
N ASN A 314 28.36 -23.77 -9.50
CA ASN A 314 29.33 -24.28 -8.54
C ASN A 314 28.73 -25.30 -7.54
N ARG A 315 27.42 -25.20 -7.22
CA ARG A 315 26.72 -26.21 -6.41
C ARG A 315 26.48 -27.52 -7.16
N LYS A 316 26.13 -27.46 -8.45
CA LYS A 316 25.94 -28.67 -9.27
C LYS A 316 27.25 -29.44 -9.47
N ASP A 317 28.37 -28.75 -9.58
CA ASP A 317 29.69 -29.39 -9.68
C ASP A 317 30.10 -30.09 -8.37
N LEU A 318 29.72 -29.55 -7.21
CA LEU A 318 29.91 -30.22 -5.91
C LEU A 318 29.00 -31.45 -5.74
N THR A 319 27.81 -31.47 -6.37
CA THR A 319 26.92 -32.64 -6.29
C THR A 319 27.38 -33.77 -7.21
N ILE A 320 28.02 -33.45 -8.33
CA ILE A 320 28.64 -34.44 -9.23
C ILE A 320 29.96 -34.96 -8.63
N ALA A 321 30.74 -34.11 -7.96
CA ALA A 321 31.93 -34.56 -7.21
C ALA A 321 31.59 -35.47 -6.01
N GLY A 322 30.44 -35.27 -5.36
CA GLY A 322 29.93 -36.15 -4.29
C GLY A 322 29.23 -37.43 -4.78
N ALA A 323 28.70 -37.44 -6.00
CA ALA A 323 28.08 -38.65 -6.58
C ALA A 323 29.12 -39.61 -7.19
N ILE A 324 30.29 -39.13 -7.60
CA ILE A 324 31.37 -39.97 -8.15
C ILE A 324 32.15 -40.72 -7.05
N THR A 325 32.08 -40.28 -5.78
CA THR A 325 32.68 -41.01 -4.65
C THR A 325 31.77 -42.06 -3.99
N GLY A 326 30.47 -42.10 -4.33
CA GLY A 326 29.52 -43.12 -3.84
C GLY A 326 29.23 -44.28 -4.80
N GLY A 327 29.68 -44.20 -6.06
CA GLY A 327 29.29 -45.11 -7.15
C GLY A 327 30.28 -46.22 -7.51
N THR A 328 31.40 -46.36 -6.81
CA THR A 328 32.42 -47.40 -7.07
C THR A 328 32.41 -48.56 -6.06
N GLY A 329 31.38 -48.64 -5.21
CA GLY A 329 31.27 -49.68 -4.17
C GLY A 329 30.38 -50.89 -4.50
N VAL A 330 29.59 -50.87 -5.59
CA VAL A 330 28.56 -51.92 -5.82
C VAL A 330 28.83 -52.80 -7.05
N ALA A 331 29.81 -52.46 -7.90
CA ALA A 331 30.15 -53.27 -9.09
C ALA A 331 31.31 -54.27 -8.90
N ALA A 332 31.86 -54.41 -7.69
CA ALA A 332 32.98 -55.34 -7.40
C ALA A 332 32.54 -56.71 -6.85
N LYS A 333 31.23 -57.00 -6.75
CA LYS A 333 30.73 -58.25 -6.14
C LYS A 333 30.16 -59.29 -7.11
N LEU A 334 30.30 -59.09 -8.44
CA LEU A 334 29.77 -60.01 -9.46
C LEU A 334 30.81 -60.70 -10.35
N ALA A 335 32.10 -60.43 -10.17
CA ALA A 335 33.18 -61.12 -10.90
C ALA A 335 34.25 -61.55 -9.90
N GLY A 336 34.16 -62.80 -9.44
CA GLY A 336 35.06 -63.37 -8.44
C GLY A 336 36.51 -63.47 -8.92
N PHE A 337 37.29 -62.41 -8.75
CA PHE A 337 38.74 -62.43 -8.89
C PHE A 337 39.43 -61.73 -7.71
N PRO A 338 40.57 -62.26 -7.22
CA PRO A 338 41.24 -61.78 -6.02
C PRO A 338 42.00 -60.47 -6.27
N THR A 339 41.83 -59.56 -5.32
CA THR A 339 42.52 -58.28 -5.14
C THR A 339 44.04 -58.44 -5.08
N LEU A 340 44.79 -57.85 -6.01
CA LEU A 340 46.17 -57.40 -5.81
C LEU A 340 46.61 -56.41 -6.91
N LYS A 341 47.05 -55.22 -6.48
CA LYS A 341 47.81 -54.18 -7.20
C LYS A 341 47.10 -53.40 -8.32
N ALA A 342 46.51 -52.26 -7.97
CA ALA A 342 46.42 -51.09 -8.85
C ALA A 342 46.33 -49.79 -8.03
N GLY A 343 47.43 -49.48 -7.33
CA GLY A 343 47.70 -48.15 -6.80
C GLY A 343 48.80 -47.51 -7.64
N ALA A 344 48.42 -46.82 -8.71
CA ALA A 344 49.17 -45.83 -9.48
C ALA A 344 48.44 -45.58 -10.81
N LEU A 345 48.38 -44.32 -11.26
CA LEU A 345 47.74 -43.83 -12.50
C LEU A 345 46.22 -43.62 -12.46
N ALA A 346 45.80 -42.59 -11.72
CA ALA A 346 44.58 -41.83 -12.04
C ALA A 346 44.79 -40.35 -11.67
N ALA A 347 45.74 -39.71 -12.34
CA ALA A 347 46.00 -38.27 -12.23
C ALA A 347 46.59 -37.73 -13.54
N SER A 348 45.89 -37.89 -14.67
CA SER A 348 46.22 -37.14 -15.92
C SER A 348 45.24 -37.45 -17.06
N THR A 349 43.98 -37.05 -16.96
CA THR A 349 43.14 -36.78 -18.14
C THR A 349 41.86 -36.11 -17.69
N GLY A 350 41.79 -34.79 -17.87
CA GLY A 350 40.59 -34.04 -17.49
C GLY A 350 40.74 -32.52 -17.46
N ILE A 351 41.79 -31.95 -18.06
CA ILE A 351 41.88 -30.50 -18.31
C ILE A 351 42.46 -30.35 -19.71
N GLY A 352 41.64 -29.93 -20.66
CA GLY A 352 42.10 -29.55 -22.00
C GLY A 352 41.18 -29.96 -23.13
N CYS A 353 39.95 -29.44 -23.19
CA CYS A 353 39.15 -29.47 -24.43
C CYS A 353 38.05 -28.39 -24.58
N ILE A 354 37.94 -27.33 -23.75
CA ILE A 354 36.88 -26.30 -23.95
C ILE A 354 37.39 -24.85 -23.71
N ILE A 355 38.60 -24.50 -24.18
CA ILE A 355 39.05 -23.09 -24.28
C ILE A 355 39.58 -22.79 -25.70
N GLY A 356 39.03 -23.47 -26.72
CA GLY A 356 39.52 -23.39 -28.11
C GLY A 356 38.49 -22.97 -29.17
N MET A 357 37.31 -22.45 -28.80
CA MET A 357 36.24 -22.16 -29.79
C MET A 357 35.51 -20.82 -29.58
N TRP A 358 36.19 -19.76 -29.10
CA TRP A 358 35.56 -18.44 -29.01
C TRP A 358 36.45 -17.25 -29.35
N LEU A 359 37.36 -17.40 -30.33
CA LEU A 359 38.01 -16.26 -31.01
C LEU A 359 38.36 -16.63 -32.46
N ARG A 360 37.36 -16.57 -33.36
CA ARG A 360 37.55 -16.26 -34.80
C ARG A 360 36.19 -16.07 -35.47
N GLY A 361 35.84 -14.80 -35.71
CA GLY A 361 34.69 -14.40 -36.51
C GLY A 361 34.40 -12.91 -36.34
N SER A 362 34.89 -12.11 -37.30
CA SER A 362 34.84 -10.63 -37.47
C SER A 362 35.62 -9.78 -36.48
#